data_AF-A0A0G1BBP8-F1
#
_entry.id   AF-A0A0G1BBP8-F1
#
_cell.length_a   1.000
_cell.length_b   1.000
_cell.length_c   1.000
_cell.angle_alpha   90.00
_cell.angle_beta   90.00
_cell.angle_gamma   90.00
#
_symmetry.space_group_name_H-M   'P 1'
#
loop_
_entity.id
_entity.type
_entity.pdbx_description
1 polymer ?
#
loop_
_entity_poly.entity_id
_entity_poly.type
_entity_poly.pdbx_seq_one_letter_code
_entity_poly.pdbx_strand_id
1 'polypeptide(L)'
;MTYKKSIGFLRGLVIFPLFLTTLPININSTIVPESAEGVVANQLSAQEIKISDEAYSWYNKKIAVLIEHADKIDAYFAEHSLPLAGYGLKMVIEAQKNNLDWRLLPSVAMRESTAGKNACRNNFYNVFGWNSCKTNFSSYEEAIETVARNLGGNNPKTAGYYKDTLALREILENYNGGAVYSYPEQVMAIMRIIAPDES
;
A
#
# COMPACT_ATOMS: atom_id res chain seq x y z
N MET A 1 15.50 -38.71 5.68
CA MET A 1 15.28 -38.33 4.26
C MET A 1 14.58 -36.98 4.27
N THR A 2 15.12 -36.06 3.48
CA THR A 2 15.07 -34.60 3.62
C THR A 2 13.94 -34.00 2.79
N TYR A 3 13.33 -32.90 3.25
CA TYR A 3 13.01 -31.80 2.33
C TYR A 3 12.86 -30.47 3.10
N LYS A 4 13.92 -29.64 3.05
CA LYS A 4 13.86 -28.22 3.42
C LYS A 4 13.65 -27.46 2.12
N LYS A 5 12.43 -26.96 1.88
CA LYS A 5 12.12 -26.16 0.68
C LYS A 5 12.62 -24.74 0.93
N SER A 6 13.81 -24.43 0.42
CA SER A 6 14.31 -23.06 0.34
C SER A 6 13.52 -22.32 -0.74
N ILE A 7 12.54 -21.51 -0.34
CA ILE A 7 11.92 -20.53 -1.23
C ILE A 7 12.92 -19.38 -1.34
N GLY A 8 13.68 -19.37 -2.43
CA GLY A 8 14.44 -18.20 -2.85
C GLY A 8 13.45 -17.13 -3.27
N PHE A 9 13.25 -16.11 -2.43
CA PHE A 9 12.53 -14.91 -2.81
C PHE A 9 13.43 -14.13 -3.76
N LEU A 10 13.22 -14.28 -5.07
CA LEU A 10 13.75 -13.35 -6.06
C LEU A 10 13.22 -11.96 -5.70
N ARG A 11 14.07 -11.16 -5.04
CA ARG A 11 13.85 -9.73 -4.83
C ARG A 11 13.94 -9.05 -6.20
N GLY A 12 12.87 -9.14 -6.97
CA GLY A 12 12.70 -8.33 -8.17
C GLY A 12 12.75 -6.86 -7.78
N LEU A 13 13.61 -6.10 -8.45
CA LEU A 13 13.79 -4.68 -8.25
C LEU A 13 12.52 -3.97 -8.76
N VAL A 14 11.55 -3.72 -7.87
CA VAL A 14 10.39 -2.89 -8.19
C VAL A 14 10.86 -1.44 -8.14
N ILE A 15 11.40 -0.94 -9.25
CA ILE A 15 11.66 0.48 -9.44
C ILE A 15 10.31 1.16 -9.61
N PHE A 16 9.81 1.77 -8.53
CA PHE A 16 8.69 2.70 -8.62
C PHE A 16 9.18 3.92 -9.43
N PRO A 17 8.45 4.40 -10.45
CA PRO A 17 8.84 5.60 -11.17
C PRO A 17 8.75 6.78 -10.20
N LEU A 18 9.90 7.32 -9.80
CA LEU A 18 9.97 8.62 -9.16
C LEU A 18 9.41 9.62 -10.17
N PHE A 19 8.39 10.39 -9.78
CA PHE A 19 8.02 11.60 -10.51
C PHE A 19 9.22 12.54 -10.48
N LEU A 20 10.08 12.44 -11.50
CA LEU A 20 11.16 13.37 -11.75
C LEU A 20 10.51 14.70 -12.13
N THR A 21 10.47 15.64 -11.17
CA THR A 21 10.20 17.03 -11.51
C THR A 21 11.31 17.47 -12.45
N THR A 22 10.98 17.65 -13.73
CA THR A 22 11.93 18.06 -14.76
C THR A 22 12.46 19.45 -14.41
N LEU A 23 13.71 19.54 -13.95
CA LEU A 23 14.42 20.80 -14.00
C LEU A 23 14.66 21.14 -15.47
N PRO A 24 14.33 22.36 -15.94
CA PRO A 24 14.59 22.74 -17.31
C PRO A 24 16.11 22.88 -17.51
N ILE A 25 16.70 21.97 -18.29
CA ILE A 25 18.06 22.11 -18.80
C ILE A 25 18.00 23.16 -19.91
N ASN A 26 18.59 24.34 -19.66
CA ASN A 26 18.70 25.37 -20.68
C ASN A 26 19.90 25.04 -21.57
N ILE A 27 19.63 24.49 -22.77
CA ILE A 27 20.65 24.16 -23.76
C ILE A 27 20.69 25.34 -24.74
N ASN A 28 21.75 26.15 -24.67
CA ASN A 28 22.03 27.14 -25.72
C ASN A 28 22.37 26.40 -27.01
N SER A 29 21.39 26.30 -27.91
CA SER A 29 21.56 25.70 -29.23
C SER A 29 22.31 26.68 -30.14
N THR A 30 23.63 26.54 -30.23
CA THR A 30 24.36 27.01 -31.41
C THR A 30 24.09 26.05 -32.56
N ILE A 31 23.71 26.62 -33.70
CA ILE A 31 23.27 25.96 -34.93
C ILE A 31 24.36 24.99 -35.42
N VAL A 32 24.02 23.70 -35.58
CA VAL A 32 24.86 22.67 -36.21
C VAL A 32 24.12 22.17 -37.46
N PRO A 33 24.78 22.09 -38.64
CA PRO A 33 24.10 21.80 -39.90
C PRO A 33 23.68 20.32 -40.06
N GLU A 34 22.70 20.14 -40.94
CA GLU A 34 21.80 18.99 -41.22
C GLU A 34 22.46 17.67 -41.70
N SER A 35 23.70 17.36 -41.33
CA SER A 35 24.39 16.11 -41.75
C SER A 35 24.85 15.21 -40.59
N ALA A 36 24.34 15.44 -39.38
CA ALA A 36 24.79 14.76 -38.16
C ALA A 36 23.73 13.83 -37.52
N GLU A 37 22.86 13.19 -38.32
CA GLU A 37 21.88 12.21 -37.81
C GLU A 37 22.52 11.04 -37.04
N GLY A 38 23.83 10.80 -37.20
CA GLY A 38 24.58 9.76 -36.49
C GLY A 38 25.25 10.15 -35.17
N VAL A 39 25.33 11.44 -34.80
CA VAL A 39 26.13 11.87 -33.61
C VAL A 39 25.26 12.13 -32.38
N VAL A 40 23.98 12.51 -32.57
CA VAL A 40 23.08 12.85 -31.45
C VAL A 40 22.60 11.62 -30.68
N ALA A 41 22.56 10.44 -31.32
CA ALA A 41 22.11 9.20 -30.68
C ALA A 41 23.11 8.64 -29.63
N ASN A 42 24.38 9.03 -29.68
CA ASN A 42 25.42 8.47 -28.81
C ASN A 42 25.60 9.20 -27.46
N GLN A 43 24.91 10.32 -27.23
CA GLN A 43 24.96 11.04 -25.95
C GLN A 43 23.78 10.73 -25.01
N LEU A 44 22.82 9.92 -25.45
CA LEU A 44 21.83 9.29 -24.57
C LEU A 44 22.33 7.93 -24.04
N SER A 45 23.65 7.71 -24.04
CA SER A 45 24.25 6.60 -23.30
C SER A 45 23.99 6.86 -21.82
N ALA A 46 23.19 5.95 -21.24
CA ALA A 46 22.70 5.99 -19.88
C ALA A 46 23.71 6.64 -18.93
N GLN A 47 23.40 7.88 -18.53
CA GLN A 47 24.07 8.51 -17.41
C GLN A 47 23.75 7.63 -16.20
N GLU A 48 24.69 6.77 -15.82
CA GLU A 48 24.61 5.98 -14.59
C GLU A 48 24.37 6.96 -13.46
N ILE A 49 23.14 7.01 -12.97
CA ILE A 49 22.80 7.78 -11.78
C ILE A 49 23.54 7.09 -10.64
N LYS A 50 24.70 7.64 -10.25
CA LYS A 50 25.42 7.22 -9.04
C LYS A 50 24.58 7.63 -7.83
N ILE A 51 23.65 6.77 -7.44
CA ILE A 51 22.95 6.89 -6.16
C ILE A 51 24.01 6.73 -5.07
N SER A 52 24.06 7.67 -4.11
CA SER A 52 25.00 7.54 -3.00
C SER A 52 24.69 6.27 -2.20
N ASP A 53 25.72 5.65 -1.62
CA ASP A 53 25.56 4.47 -0.75
C ASP A 53 24.57 4.76 0.40
N GLU A 54 24.53 6.01 0.85
CA GLU A 54 23.59 6.51 1.87
C GLU A 54 22.13 6.48 1.39
N ALA A 55 21.86 6.98 0.17
CA ALA A 55 20.51 6.96 -0.40
C ALA A 55 20.03 5.53 -0.69
N TYR A 56 20.94 4.66 -1.16
CA TYR A 56 20.65 3.24 -1.35
C TYR A 56 20.35 2.55 -0.01
N SER A 57 21.15 2.81 1.02
CA SER A 57 20.93 2.29 2.37
C SER A 57 19.60 2.76 2.95
N TRP A 58 19.28 4.05 2.85
CA TRP A 58 18.00 4.60 3.29
C TRP A 58 16.81 3.94 2.59
N TYR A 59 16.88 3.79 1.27
CA TYR A 59 15.83 3.17 0.48
C TYR A 59 15.62 1.70 0.86
N ASN A 60 16.69 0.92 0.96
CA ASN A 60 16.60 -0.47 1.38
C ASN A 60 16.05 -0.63 2.80
N LYS A 61 16.40 0.27 3.71
CA LYS A 61 15.83 0.30 5.06
C LYS A 61 14.32 0.54 5.01
N LYS A 62 13.86 1.50 4.19
CA LYS A 62 12.41 1.75 4.00
C LYS A 62 11.69 0.54 3.41
N ILE A 63 12.24 -0.07 2.36
CA ILE A 63 11.67 -1.29 1.76
C ILE A 63 11.64 -2.44 2.75
N ALA A 64 12.69 -2.65 3.54
CA ALA A 64 12.75 -3.71 4.54
C ALA A 64 11.61 -3.59 5.57
N VAL A 65 11.31 -2.36 6.02
CA VAL A 65 10.18 -2.10 6.93
C VAL A 65 8.83 -2.44 6.27
N LEU A 66 8.62 -2.06 5.00
CA LEU A 66 7.38 -2.39 4.30
C LEU A 66 7.18 -3.90 4.14
N ILE A 67 8.26 -4.62 3.83
CA ILE A 67 8.24 -6.08 3.71
C ILE A 67 8.00 -6.73 5.08
N GLU A 68 8.64 -6.25 6.14
CA GLU A 68 8.41 -6.77 7.49
C GLU A 68 6.93 -6.62 7.91
N HIS A 69 6.33 -5.46 7.64
CA HIS A 69 4.92 -5.22 7.94
C HIS A 69 4.00 -6.11 7.09
N ALA A 70 4.32 -6.28 5.81
CA ALA A 70 3.60 -7.16 4.91
C ALA A 70 3.63 -8.62 5.39
N ASP A 71 4.82 -9.10 5.77
CA ASP A 71 5.03 -10.45 6.26
C ASP A 71 4.23 -10.73 7.55
N LYS A 72 4.11 -9.74 8.46
CA LYS A 72 3.27 -9.86 9.66
C LYS A 72 1.78 -10.04 9.31
N ILE A 73 1.27 -9.26 8.34
CA ILE A 73 -0.12 -9.40 7.88
C ILE A 73 -0.33 -10.77 7.24
N ASP A 74 0.55 -11.14 6.29
CA ASP A 74 0.40 -12.36 5.52
C ASP A 74 0.59 -13.60 6.38
N ALA A 75 1.46 -13.57 7.38
CA ALA A 75 1.59 -14.64 8.37
C ALA A 75 0.29 -14.85 9.15
N TYR A 76 -0.31 -13.77 9.66
CA TYR A 76 -1.58 -13.83 10.38
C TYR A 76 -2.73 -14.35 9.50
N PHE A 77 -2.79 -13.89 8.24
CA PHE A 77 -3.80 -14.37 7.30
C PHE A 77 -3.60 -15.82 6.89
N ALA A 78 -2.35 -16.24 6.65
CA ALA A 78 -2.01 -17.61 6.26
C ALA A 78 -2.26 -18.60 7.40
N GLU A 79 -1.93 -18.26 8.65
CA GLU A 79 -2.17 -19.09 9.84
C GLU A 79 -3.65 -19.52 9.93
N HIS A 80 -4.55 -18.61 9.58
CA HIS A 80 -5.99 -18.87 9.60
C HIS A 80 -6.58 -19.26 8.24
N SER A 81 -5.76 -19.45 7.19
CA SER A 81 -6.21 -19.77 5.83
C SER A 81 -7.26 -18.77 5.31
N LEU A 82 -6.95 -17.48 5.42
CA LEU A 82 -7.84 -16.38 5.05
C LEU A 82 -7.65 -15.96 3.58
N PRO A 83 -8.73 -15.59 2.84
CA PRO A 83 -8.64 -15.22 1.43
C PRO A 83 -7.67 -14.09 1.08
N LEU A 84 -7.43 -13.15 2.00
CA LEU A 84 -6.50 -12.03 1.78
C LEU A 84 -5.03 -12.38 2.05
N ALA A 85 -4.69 -13.63 2.37
CA ALA A 85 -3.27 -14.02 2.47
C ALA A 85 -2.52 -13.75 1.15
N GLY A 86 -1.37 -13.07 1.24
CA GLY A 86 -0.57 -12.62 0.09
C GLY A 86 -0.86 -11.16 -0.34
N TYR A 87 -1.83 -10.49 0.29
CA TYR A 87 -2.15 -9.08 0.02
C TYR A 87 -1.51 -8.11 1.02
N GLY A 88 -0.70 -8.60 1.97
CA GLY A 88 -0.08 -7.79 3.02
C GLY A 88 0.70 -6.59 2.47
N LEU A 89 1.57 -6.81 1.47
CA LEU A 89 2.35 -5.72 0.87
C LEU A 89 1.46 -4.67 0.21
N LYS A 90 0.38 -5.09 -0.45
CA LYS A 90 -0.58 -4.17 -1.05
C LYS A 90 -1.24 -3.29 0.01
N MET A 91 -1.67 -3.88 1.12
CA MET A 91 -2.27 -3.14 2.24
C MET A 91 -1.28 -2.14 2.86
N VAL A 92 -0.04 -2.54 3.10
CA VAL A 92 0.99 -1.66 3.67
C VAL A 92 1.29 -0.48 2.73
N ILE A 93 1.45 -0.74 1.43
CA ILE A 93 1.71 0.31 0.43
C ILE A 93 0.54 1.30 0.38
N GLU A 94 -0.70 0.82 0.34
CA GLU A 94 -1.86 1.71 0.29
C GLU A 94 -2.10 2.45 1.60
N ALA A 95 -1.79 1.84 2.75
CA ALA A 95 -1.81 2.54 4.03
C ALA A 95 -0.77 3.67 4.05
N GLN A 96 0.47 3.41 3.65
CA GLN A 96 1.53 4.42 3.59
C GLN A 96 1.18 5.58 2.64
N LYS A 97 0.67 5.29 1.44
CA LYS A 97 0.24 6.31 0.47
C LYS A 97 -0.86 7.22 1.01
N ASN A 98 -1.67 6.71 1.94
CA ASN A 98 -2.83 7.41 2.48
C ASN A 98 -2.63 7.85 3.94
N ASN A 99 -1.38 7.87 4.44
CA ASN A 99 -1.02 8.26 5.80
C ASN A 99 -1.81 7.52 6.89
N LEU A 100 -2.04 6.22 6.68
CA LEU A 100 -2.72 5.34 7.61
C LEU A 100 -1.73 4.44 8.35
N ASP A 101 -2.07 4.05 9.57
CA ASP A 101 -1.40 2.93 10.25
C ASP A 101 -1.53 1.67 9.38
N TRP A 102 -0.40 1.01 9.11
CA TRP A 102 -0.34 -0.15 8.20
C TRP A 102 -1.17 -1.34 8.69
N ARG A 103 -1.49 -1.40 9.99
CA ARG A 103 -2.32 -2.45 10.60
C ARG A 103 -3.81 -2.18 10.42
N LEU A 104 -4.21 -0.98 10.00
CA LEU A 104 -5.63 -0.58 9.94
C LEU A 104 -6.43 -1.42 8.93
N LEU A 105 -6.01 -1.41 7.66
CA LEU A 105 -6.72 -2.14 6.59
C LEU A 105 -6.88 -3.64 6.89
N PRO A 106 -5.83 -4.40 7.27
CA PRO A 106 -6.01 -5.82 7.57
C PRO A 106 -6.95 -6.04 8.77
N SER A 107 -6.93 -5.14 9.77
CA SER A 107 -7.78 -5.25 10.95
C SER A 107 -9.25 -4.96 10.65
N VAL A 108 -9.53 -3.96 9.80
CA VAL A 108 -10.89 -3.69 9.30
C VAL A 108 -11.40 -4.87 8.48
N ALA A 109 -10.60 -5.42 7.54
CA ALA A 109 -11.02 -6.58 6.76
C ALA A 109 -11.32 -7.81 7.64
N MET A 110 -10.52 -8.02 8.69
CA MET A 110 -10.77 -9.07 9.68
C MET A 110 -12.08 -8.87 10.43
N ARG A 111 -12.36 -7.64 10.88
CA ARG A 111 -13.58 -7.34 11.61
C ARG A 111 -14.83 -7.45 10.72
N GLU A 112 -14.75 -6.98 9.48
CA GLU A 112 -15.89 -6.89 8.57
C GLU A 112 -16.25 -8.23 7.92
N SER A 113 -15.26 -9.04 7.56
CA SER A 113 -15.50 -10.26 6.77
C SER A 113 -14.60 -11.43 7.14
N THR A 114 -13.87 -11.36 8.27
CA THR A 114 -12.82 -12.35 8.56
C THR A 114 -11.85 -12.44 7.38
N ALA A 115 -11.32 -11.28 6.96
CA ALA A 115 -10.39 -11.12 5.84
C ALA A 115 -10.86 -11.84 4.56
N GLY A 116 -12.15 -11.69 4.24
CA GLY A 116 -12.77 -12.18 3.01
C GLY A 116 -13.53 -13.50 3.13
N LYS A 117 -13.42 -14.26 4.24
CA LYS A 117 -14.19 -15.53 4.39
C LYS A 117 -15.71 -15.30 4.38
N ASN A 118 -16.15 -14.19 4.95
CA ASN A 118 -17.54 -13.78 5.06
C ASN A 118 -17.78 -12.47 4.30
N ALA A 119 -17.20 -12.33 3.09
CA ALA A 119 -17.34 -11.14 2.26
C ALA A 119 -18.80 -10.86 1.86
N CYS A 120 -19.06 -9.65 1.37
CA CYS A 120 -20.38 -9.26 0.87
C CYS A 120 -20.91 -10.22 -0.21
N ARG A 121 -22.14 -10.70 -0.04
CA ARG A 121 -22.75 -11.73 -0.93
C ARG A 121 -22.86 -11.32 -2.39
N ASN A 122 -23.05 -10.04 -2.65
CA ASN A 122 -23.19 -9.48 -4.00
C ASN A 122 -21.84 -9.18 -4.68
N ASN A 123 -20.73 -9.15 -3.93
CA ASN A 123 -19.40 -8.93 -4.46
C ASN A 123 -18.33 -9.46 -3.49
N PHE A 124 -17.71 -10.60 -3.81
CA PHE A 124 -16.73 -11.25 -2.93
C PHE A 124 -15.44 -10.46 -2.72
N TYR A 125 -15.19 -9.43 -3.54
CA TYR A 125 -14.05 -8.52 -3.39
C TYR A 125 -14.33 -7.39 -2.38
N ASN A 126 -15.59 -7.12 -2.04
CA ASN A 126 -15.95 -6.15 -1.00
C ASN A 126 -15.80 -6.79 0.39
N VAL A 127 -14.55 -7.01 0.78
CA VAL A 127 -14.13 -7.61 2.06
C VAL A 127 -14.21 -6.63 3.24
N PHE A 128 -14.42 -5.35 2.95
CA PHE A 128 -14.51 -4.29 3.95
C PHE A 128 -15.97 -3.93 4.28
N GLY A 129 -16.97 -4.49 3.60
CA GLY A 129 -18.36 -4.02 3.79
C GLY A 129 -18.59 -2.59 3.29
N TRP A 130 -17.69 -2.06 2.46
CA TRP A 130 -17.67 -0.67 2.03
C TRP A 130 -19.00 -0.25 1.37
N ASN A 131 -19.48 0.94 1.74
CA ASN A 131 -20.76 1.48 1.28
C ASN A 131 -21.93 0.52 1.58
N SER A 132 -21.92 -0.12 2.76
CA SER A 132 -22.89 -1.13 3.16
C SER A 132 -23.02 -2.27 2.13
N CYS A 133 -21.90 -2.79 1.68
CA CYS A 133 -21.80 -3.79 0.60
C CYS A 133 -22.33 -3.35 -0.78
N LYS A 134 -22.70 -2.08 -1.01
CA LYS A 134 -23.29 -1.65 -2.30
C LYS A 134 -22.27 -1.40 -3.40
N THR A 135 -20.99 -1.28 -3.06
CA THR A 135 -19.92 -1.13 -4.05
C THR A 135 -19.47 -2.50 -4.56
N ASN A 136 -19.40 -2.64 -5.89
CA ASN A 136 -18.84 -3.81 -6.55
C ASN A 136 -17.41 -3.49 -6.97
N PHE A 137 -16.44 -4.17 -6.38
CA PHE A 137 -15.06 -4.12 -6.82
C PHE A 137 -14.78 -5.24 -7.84
N SER A 138 -13.78 -5.03 -8.67
CA SER A 138 -13.30 -5.95 -9.70
C SER A 138 -12.19 -6.87 -9.16
N SER A 139 -11.51 -6.46 -8.08
CA SER A 139 -10.48 -7.26 -7.40
C SER A 139 -10.27 -6.82 -5.94
N TYR A 140 -9.50 -7.60 -5.17
CA TYR A 140 -9.11 -7.21 -3.81
C TYR A 140 -8.20 -5.98 -3.80
N GLU A 141 -7.30 -5.84 -4.78
CA GLU A 141 -6.43 -4.67 -4.94
C GLU A 141 -7.26 -3.39 -5.09
N GLU A 142 -8.29 -3.39 -5.94
CA GLU A 142 -9.18 -2.24 -6.13
C GLU A 142 -9.91 -1.89 -4.83
N ALA A 143 -10.38 -2.90 -4.09
CA ALA A 143 -11.03 -2.71 -2.81
C ALA A 143 -10.08 -2.08 -1.78
N ILE A 144 -8.84 -2.59 -1.68
CA ILE A 144 -7.81 -2.10 -0.76
C ILE A 144 -7.44 -0.65 -1.10
N GLU A 145 -7.14 -0.35 -2.38
CA GLU A 145 -6.83 1.00 -2.85
C GLU A 145 -7.97 1.97 -2.56
N THR A 146 -9.20 1.58 -2.90
CA THR A 146 -10.36 2.43 -2.71
C THR A 146 -10.59 2.73 -1.25
N VAL A 147 -10.62 1.71 -0.39
CA VAL A 147 -10.88 1.91 1.03
C VAL A 147 -9.77 2.71 1.68
N ALA A 148 -8.49 2.42 1.41
CA ALA A 148 -7.36 3.20 1.91
C ALA A 148 -7.47 4.68 1.51
N ARG A 149 -7.77 4.95 0.24
CA ARG A 149 -7.93 6.32 -0.25
C ARG A 149 -9.04 7.08 0.46
N ASN A 150 -10.14 6.42 0.77
CA ASN A 150 -11.25 7.05 1.49
C ASN A 150 -10.89 7.30 2.96
N LEU A 151 -10.34 6.30 3.66
CA LEU A 151 -10.00 6.42 5.08
C LEU A 151 -8.90 7.45 5.34
N GLY A 152 -7.96 7.62 4.40
CA GLY A 152 -6.91 8.64 4.49
C GLY A 152 -7.35 10.03 4.04
N GLY A 153 -8.62 10.24 3.69
CA GLY A 153 -9.15 11.55 3.28
C GLY A 153 -8.78 12.00 1.86
N ASN A 154 -8.12 11.15 1.08
CA ASN A 154 -7.67 11.44 -0.28
C ASN A 154 -8.76 11.30 -1.35
N ASN A 155 -10.01 11.02 -0.94
CA ASN A 155 -11.18 11.06 -1.82
C ASN A 155 -12.05 12.28 -1.48
N PRO A 156 -12.18 13.27 -2.38
CA PRO A 156 -12.99 14.48 -2.14
C PRO A 156 -14.44 14.18 -1.76
N LYS A 157 -15.00 13.05 -2.19
CA LYS A 157 -16.38 12.66 -1.87
C LYS A 157 -16.58 12.23 -0.41
N THR A 158 -15.50 11.82 0.27
CA THR A 158 -15.54 11.31 1.65
C THR A 158 -14.63 12.08 2.60
N ALA A 159 -13.87 13.06 2.10
CA ALA A 159 -12.99 13.93 2.89
C ALA A 159 -13.70 14.64 4.06
N GLY A 160 -15.01 14.90 3.94
CA GLY A 160 -15.80 15.46 5.05
C GLY A 160 -15.92 14.52 6.25
N TYR A 161 -15.85 13.21 6.03
CA TYR A 161 -15.87 12.16 7.07
C TYR A 161 -14.46 11.75 7.50
N TYR A 162 -13.50 11.79 6.58
CA TYR A 162 -12.13 11.37 6.82
C TYR A 162 -11.20 12.52 6.47
N LYS A 163 -10.82 13.32 7.46
CA LYS A 163 -9.73 14.28 7.27
C LYS A 163 -8.42 13.50 7.37
N ASP A 164 -7.43 13.89 6.57
CA ASP A 164 -6.08 13.32 6.55
C ASP A 164 -5.32 13.49 7.88
N THR A 165 -5.86 14.31 8.79
CA THR A 165 -5.36 14.56 10.14
C THR A 165 -6.08 13.81 11.25
N LEU A 166 -7.09 12.98 10.94
CA LEU A 166 -7.84 12.27 11.97
C LEU A 166 -6.96 11.26 12.71
N ALA A 167 -7.17 11.18 14.02
CA ALA A 167 -6.60 10.09 14.81
C ALA A 167 -7.26 8.76 14.42
N LEU A 168 -6.53 7.66 14.61
CA LEU A 168 -7.00 6.29 14.33
C LEU A 168 -8.41 6.01 14.90
N ARG A 169 -8.66 6.45 16.14
CA ARG A 169 -9.97 6.26 16.78
C ARG A 169 -11.10 6.97 16.04
N GLU A 170 -10.88 8.21 15.61
CA GLU A 170 -11.88 9.02 14.91
C GLU A 170 -12.21 8.41 13.53
N ILE A 171 -11.19 7.87 12.83
CA ILE A 171 -11.39 7.12 11.59
C ILE A 171 -12.36 5.95 11.83
N LEU A 172 -12.14 5.16 12.89
CA LEU A 172 -12.96 4.00 13.21
C LEU A 172 -14.37 4.38 13.69
N GLU A 173 -14.49 5.48 14.43
CA GLU A 173 -15.78 6.04 14.84
C GLU A 173 -16.64 6.45 13.65
N ASN A 174 -16.03 7.13 12.66
CA ASN A 174 -16.69 7.53 11.42
C ASN A 174 -16.99 6.36 10.50
N TYR A 175 -16.19 5.29 10.54
CA TYR A 175 -16.41 4.10 9.73
C TYR A 175 -17.65 3.33 10.15
N ASN A 176 -17.68 2.86 11.40
CA ASN A 176 -18.78 2.05 11.94
C ASN A 176 -19.02 2.28 13.45
N GLY A 177 -18.22 3.10 14.14
CA GLY A 177 -18.36 3.28 15.59
C GLY A 177 -19.67 3.94 16.03
N GLY A 178 -20.27 4.78 15.19
CA GLY A 178 -21.61 5.32 15.42
C GLY A 178 -22.73 4.26 15.40
N ALA A 179 -22.54 3.17 14.65
CA ALA A 179 -23.49 2.06 14.57
C ALA A 179 -23.17 0.93 15.58
N VAL A 180 -21.90 0.72 15.88
CA VAL A 180 -21.40 -0.30 16.80
C VAL A 180 -20.40 0.33 17.76
N TYR A 181 -20.84 0.65 18.98
CA TYR A 181 -20.04 1.39 19.96
C TYR A 181 -18.66 0.78 20.24
N SER A 182 -18.55 -0.55 20.27
CA SER A 182 -17.30 -1.28 20.54
C SER A 182 -16.41 -1.52 19.31
N TYR A 183 -16.80 -0.98 18.15
CA TYR A 183 -16.09 -1.22 16.89
C TYR A 183 -14.64 -0.73 16.92
N PRO A 184 -14.33 0.51 17.36
CA PRO A 184 -12.95 0.97 17.43
C PRO A 184 -12.06 0.05 18.28
N GLU A 185 -12.53 -0.37 19.45
CA GLU A 185 -11.78 -1.22 20.37
C GLU A 185 -11.51 -2.60 19.77
N GLN A 186 -12.48 -3.18 19.07
CA GLN A 186 -12.31 -4.47 18.41
C GLN A 186 -11.29 -4.41 17.28
N VAL A 187 -11.33 -3.36 16.46
CA VAL A 187 -10.35 -3.18 15.38
C VAL A 187 -8.96 -2.95 15.97
N MET A 188 -8.81 -2.08 16.97
CA MET A 188 -7.51 -1.86 17.64
C MET A 188 -6.97 -3.12 18.34
N ALA A 189 -7.85 -3.97 18.89
CA ALA A 189 -7.44 -5.25 19.45
C ALA A 189 -6.87 -6.17 18.37
N ILE A 190 -7.47 -6.22 17.17
CA ILE A 190 -6.93 -6.97 16.03
C ILE A 190 -5.59 -6.37 15.56
N MET A 191 -5.45 -5.03 15.53
CA MET A 191 -4.19 -4.38 15.19
C MET A 191 -3.06 -4.87 16.10
N ARG A 192 -3.32 -4.97 17.41
CA ARG A 192 -2.36 -5.48 18.40
C ARG A 192 -2.04 -6.97 18.27
N ILE A 193 -2.96 -7.78 17.73
CA ILE A 193 -2.70 -9.19 17.39
C ILE A 193 -1.74 -9.29 16.20
N ILE A 194 -1.93 -8.46 15.17
CA ILE A 194 -1.05 -8.42 14.00
C ILE A 194 0.36 -7.95 14.39
N ALA A 195 0.44 -6.87 15.15
CA ALA A 195 1.68 -6.37 15.71
C ALA A 195 1.43 -5.46 16.92
N PRO A 196 2.27 -5.53 17.97
CA PRO A 196 2.16 -4.64 19.12
C PRO A 196 2.32 -3.18 18.70
N ASP A 197 1.86 -2.26 19.53
CA ASP A 197 2.08 -0.84 19.32
C ASP A 197 3.59 -0.53 19.37
N GLU A 198 4.07 0.25 18.40
CA GLU A 198 5.46 0.70 18.37
C GLU A 198 5.69 1.65 19.55
N SER A 199 6.71 1.35 20.36
CA SER A 199 7.10 2.09 21.57
C SER A 199 7.96 3.31 21.27
#